data_AF-A0A0L0VRQ6-F1
#
_entry.id   AF-A0A0L0VRQ6-F1
#
_cell.length_a   1.000
_cell.length_b   1.000
_cell.length_c   1.000
_cell.angle_alpha   90.00
_cell.angle_beta   90.00
_cell.angle_gamma   90.00
#
_symmetry.space_group_name_H-M   'P 1'
#
loop_
_entity.id
_entity.type
_entity.pdbx_description
1 polymer ?
#
loop_
_entity_poly.entity_id
_entity_poly.type
_entity_poly.pdbx_seq_one_letter_code
_entity_poly.pdbx_strand_id
1 'polypeptide(L)'
;MRQHSERQKLIRELEMIILWLDGQESDRFVETAIGIRSLPTISQLAFPHSNILQNTFDTLFGDEAEALDILQHILSHQYLEARRPPKSRGEFDLQQLFNMPDYDFRQAARTTKDGFVQVLEKIVCNPVFHRGGRRPQLPIAHQLALTLERLGSNGNGASVGRFSRNLQVGRGTVIKVSRRVIKALVSLGRTYIRWPDAQRRAEISEVLRKEGFEGCVGFVDGTTIPLFQRPGFDGKTFFDHKKRYSLNTQIVCDCDKYITSFLTGWPGSCGNSKVYKRMQRNILMKIWVATRRLTSTVIPSYKSPASNSTINTEFNYCVAKARVRNEHTIGILKARWSSLREMRLHLYIRRHMREVVSWLYSCVVLHNMLAQLGDQWQELESEDQYLGGLDSTPDEPAGASEVAFRDRVKNACVAYNYEKGVLPL
;
A
#
# COMPACT_ATOMS: atom_id res chain seq x y z
N MET A 1 25.32 8.31 16.18
CA MET A 1 24.64 9.56 15.79
C MET A 1 24.62 9.68 14.28
N ARG A 2 23.49 10.01 13.64
CA ARG A 2 23.46 10.27 12.20
C ARG A 2 24.12 11.63 11.94
N GLN A 3 25.16 11.68 11.11
CA GLN A 3 25.74 12.94 10.67
C GLN A 3 24.70 13.71 9.83
N HIS A 4 24.53 15.00 10.12
CA HIS A 4 23.70 15.89 9.32
C HIS A 4 24.30 16.04 7.91
N SER A 5 23.46 16.05 6.87
CA SER A 5 23.93 16.37 5.52
C SER A 5 24.42 17.82 5.46
N GLU A 6 25.35 18.16 4.57
CA GLU A 6 25.85 19.54 4.39
C GLU A 6 24.72 20.56 4.24
N ARG A 7 23.65 20.22 3.52
CA ARG A 7 22.48 21.11 3.39
C ARG A 7 21.77 21.34 4.72
N GLN A 8 21.69 20.31 5.56
CA GLN A 8 21.13 20.47 6.91
C GLN A 8 22.05 21.28 7.82
N LYS A 9 23.36 21.25 7.60
CA LYS A 9 24.31 22.11 8.32
C LYS A 9 24.13 23.57 7.92
N LEU A 10 24.13 23.88 6.62
CA LEU A 10 23.89 25.25 6.11
C LEU A 10 22.50 25.79 6.50
N ILE A 11 21.44 24.97 6.47
CA ILE A 11 20.12 25.39 6.93
C ILE A 11 20.17 25.76 8.42
N ARG A 12 20.88 24.96 9.23
CA ARG A 12 21.02 25.23 10.66
C ARG A 12 21.85 26.49 10.92
N GLU A 13 22.91 26.70 10.14
CA GLU A 13 23.73 27.90 10.20
C GLU A 13 22.92 29.15 9.87
N LEU A 14 22.14 29.11 8.77
CA LEU A 14 21.18 30.16 8.42
C LEU A 14 20.16 30.42 9.56
N GLU A 15 19.59 29.36 10.14
CA GLU A 15 18.66 29.49 11.28
C GLU A 15 19.32 30.16 12.49
N MET A 16 20.59 29.83 12.78
CA MET A 16 21.33 30.44 13.88
C MET A 16 21.60 31.94 13.64
N ILE A 17 21.97 32.33 12.42
CA ILE A 17 22.20 33.73 12.06
C ILE A 17 20.89 34.53 12.18
N ILE A 18 19.78 33.99 11.68
CA ILE A 18 18.46 34.63 11.79
C ILE A 18 18.04 34.81 13.25
N LEU A 19 18.22 33.78 14.09
CA LEU A 19 17.90 33.87 15.52
C LEU A 19 18.78 34.90 16.25
N TRP A 20 20.05 35.00 15.85
CA TRP A 20 20.96 36.00 16.41
C TRP A 20 20.54 37.42 16.01
N LEU A 21 20.16 37.65 14.75
CA LEU A 21 19.65 38.93 14.25
C LEU A 21 18.37 39.37 14.98
N ASP A 22 17.41 38.45 15.15
CA ASP A 22 16.15 38.71 15.88
C ASP A 22 16.40 39.05 17.36
N GLY A 23 17.39 38.39 17.97
CA GLY A 23 17.87 38.71 19.33
C GLY A 23 18.47 40.11 19.41
N GLN A 24 19.35 40.48 18.47
CA GLN A 24 19.95 41.83 18.42
C GLN A 24 18.90 42.93 18.24
N GLU A 25 17.89 42.68 17.41
CA GLU A 25 16.79 43.64 17.21
C GLU A 25 15.98 43.81 18.50
N SER A 26 15.65 42.70 19.16
CA SER A 26 14.95 42.68 20.46
C SER A 26 15.72 43.42 21.55
N ASP A 27 17.04 43.18 21.66
CA ASP A 27 17.91 43.85 22.62
C ASP A 27 17.96 45.37 22.37
N ARG A 28 18.08 45.79 21.10
CA ARG A 28 18.04 47.22 20.72
C ARG A 28 16.72 47.88 21.11
N PHE A 29 15.58 47.19 20.93
CA PHE A 29 14.27 47.71 21.36
C PHE A 29 14.23 47.91 22.88
N VAL A 30 14.73 46.94 23.65
CA VAL A 30 14.79 47.02 25.11
C VAL A 30 15.71 48.15 25.56
N GLU A 31 16.94 48.23 25.03
CA GLU A 31 17.93 49.27 25.34
C GLU A 31 17.37 50.67 25.09
N THR A 32 16.69 50.85 23.95
CA THR A 32 16.03 52.11 23.58
C THR A 32 14.91 52.46 24.58
N ALA A 33 14.12 51.47 25.00
CA ALA A 33 13.02 51.67 25.96
C ALA A 33 13.50 52.04 27.37
N ILE A 34 14.67 51.54 27.79
CA ILE A 34 15.26 51.81 29.11
C ILE A 34 16.29 52.96 29.09
N GLY A 35 16.50 53.61 27.95
CA GLY A 35 17.36 54.79 27.82
C GLY A 35 18.86 54.49 27.84
N ILE A 36 19.26 53.24 27.61
CA ILE A 36 20.67 52.84 27.47
C ILE A 36 21.10 53.12 26.02
N ARG A 37 22.28 53.74 25.85
CA ARG A 37 22.85 53.91 24.49
C ARG A 37 23.31 52.56 23.98
N SER A 38 22.74 52.12 22.85
CA SER A 38 23.16 50.89 22.16
C SER A 38 24.63 50.98 21.73
N LEU A 39 25.33 49.85 21.77
CA LEU A 39 26.70 49.76 21.27
C LEU A 39 26.74 50.04 19.75
N PRO A 40 27.74 50.80 19.26
CA PRO A 40 27.88 51.07 17.83
C PRO A 40 28.24 49.78 17.07
N THR A 41 27.70 49.63 15.85
CA THR A 41 28.02 48.49 14.97
C THR A 41 29.47 48.54 14.51
N ILE A 42 30.00 47.40 14.02
CA ILE A 42 31.34 47.34 13.44
C ILE A 42 31.47 48.34 12.28
N SER A 43 30.44 48.49 11.44
CA SER A 43 30.40 49.48 10.37
C SER A 43 30.50 50.91 10.90
N GLN A 44 29.77 51.24 11.96
CA GLN A 44 29.82 52.55 12.63
C GLN A 44 31.18 52.83 13.27
N LEU A 45 31.85 51.81 13.82
CA LEU A 45 33.20 51.93 14.37
C LEU A 45 34.26 52.09 13.27
N ALA A 46 34.14 51.34 12.17
CA ALA A 46 35.08 51.37 11.06
C ALA A 46 34.95 52.64 10.20
N PHE A 47 33.74 53.18 10.06
CA PHE A 47 33.44 54.32 9.19
C PHE A 47 32.59 55.39 9.91
N PRO A 48 33.07 56.03 10.99
CA PRO A 48 32.27 56.88 11.88
C PRO A 48 31.69 58.14 11.22
N HIS A 49 32.21 58.56 10.06
CA HIS A 49 31.82 59.80 9.38
C HIS A 49 31.22 59.59 7.98
N SER A 50 30.96 58.34 7.57
CA SER A 50 30.43 58.05 6.23
C SER A 50 29.35 56.99 6.25
N ASN A 51 28.09 57.44 6.19
CA ASN A 51 26.93 56.55 6.09
C ASN A 51 26.97 55.68 4.83
N ILE A 52 27.56 56.18 3.75
CA ILE A 52 27.71 55.41 2.50
C ILE A 52 28.62 54.21 2.73
N LEU A 53 29.77 54.40 3.39
CA LEU A 53 30.70 53.31 3.65
C LEU A 53 30.16 52.35 4.72
N GLN A 54 29.43 52.85 5.73
CA GLN A 54 28.73 52.01 6.69
C GLN A 54 27.74 51.07 6.00
N ASN A 55 26.82 51.62 5.20
CA ASN A 55 25.82 50.84 4.48
C ASN A 55 26.47 49.85 3.49
N THR A 56 27.53 50.27 2.80
CA THR A 56 28.25 49.39 1.86
C THR A 56 28.91 48.22 2.60
N PHE A 57 29.49 48.47 3.77
CA PHE A 57 30.09 47.43 4.60
C PHE A 57 29.02 46.45 5.10
N ASP A 58 27.91 46.94 5.64
CA ASP A 58 26.83 46.10 6.16
C ASP A 58 26.19 45.26 5.04
N THR A 59 26.06 45.82 3.83
CA THR A 59 25.52 45.09 2.66
C THR A 59 26.46 43.98 2.17
N LEU A 60 27.77 44.13 2.36
CA LEU A 60 28.77 43.17 1.84
C LEU A 60 29.22 42.15 2.89
N PHE A 61 29.23 42.54 4.16
CA PHE A 61 29.87 41.79 5.24
C PHE A 61 29.03 41.70 6.51
N GLY A 62 27.83 42.27 6.52
CA GLY A 62 26.91 42.14 7.65
C GLY A 62 26.31 40.74 7.74
N ASP A 63 25.85 40.36 8.93
CA ASP A 63 25.24 39.05 9.19
C ASP A 63 23.96 38.84 8.33
N GLU A 64 23.24 39.92 8.00
CA GLU A 64 22.14 39.87 7.03
C GLU A 64 22.60 39.47 5.62
N ALA A 65 23.74 39.99 5.17
CA ALA A 65 24.31 39.66 3.87
C ALA A 65 24.75 38.19 3.81
N GLU A 66 25.40 37.71 4.88
CA GLU A 66 25.79 36.30 5.02
C GLU A 66 24.57 35.37 5.01
N ALA A 67 23.51 35.71 5.75
CA ALA A 67 22.25 34.97 5.72
C ALA A 67 21.65 34.92 4.32
N LEU A 68 21.67 36.04 3.59
CA LEU A 68 21.14 36.13 2.23
C LEU A 68 21.92 35.27 1.25
N ASP A 69 23.25 35.27 1.35
CA ASP A 69 24.14 34.45 0.52
C ASP A 69 23.93 32.95 0.76
N ILE A 70 23.85 32.54 2.03
CA ILE A 70 23.56 31.14 2.39
C ILE A 70 22.18 30.74 1.86
N LEU A 71 21.17 31.59 2.04
CA LEU A 71 19.82 31.34 1.54
C LEU A 71 19.80 31.23 0.01
N GLN A 72 20.45 32.15 -0.69
CA GLN A 72 20.56 32.13 -2.15
C GLN A 72 21.27 30.87 -2.63
N HIS A 73 22.36 30.45 -1.96
CA HIS A 73 23.08 29.23 -2.28
C HIS A 73 22.20 27.99 -2.11
N ILE A 74 21.45 27.89 -1.00
CA ILE A 74 20.50 26.81 -0.72
C ILE A 74 19.37 26.76 -1.76
N LEU A 75 18.81 27.91 -2.14
CA LEU A 75 17.69 28.00 -3.08
C LEU A 75 18.10 27.72 -4.53
N SER A 76 19.31 28.14 -4.93
CA SER A 76 19.84 27.94 -6.29
C SER A 76 20.37 26.53 -6.53
N HIS A 77 20.85 25.84 -5.49
CA HIS A 77 21.45 24.51 -5.63
C HIS A 77 20.54 23.43 -5.04
N GLN A 78 20.07 22.49 -5.87
CA GLN A 78 19.36 21.30 -5.37
C GLN A 78 20.29 20.37 -4.58
N TYR A 79 21.58 20.34 -4.93
CA TYR A 79 22.63 19.57 -4.29
C TYR A 79 23.86 20.46 -4.14
N LEU A 80 24.42 20.53 -2.93
CA LEU A 80 25.59 21.39 -2.62
C LEU A 80 26.91 20.76 -3.08
N GLU A 81 26.93 19.43 -3.22
CA GLU A 81 28.05 18.71 -3.80
C GLU A 81 27.77 18.36 -5.26
N ALA A 82 28.82 18.47 -6.09
CA ALA A 82 28.83 17.91 -7.41
C ALA A 82 28.59 16.40 -7.33
N ARG A 83 27.42 15.94 -7.81
CA ARG A 83 27.17 14.51 -7.89
C ARG A 83 28.12 13.90 -8.91
N ARG A 84 28.77 12.79 -8.51
CA ARG A 84 29.40 11.89 -9.49
C ARG A 84 28.39 11.61 -10.61
N PRO A 85 28.79 11.68 -11.88
CA PRO A 85 27.90 11.34 -12.98
C PRO A 85 27.34 9.94 -12.73
N PRO A 86 26.03 9.73 -12.97
CA PRO A 86 25.46 8.40 -12.81
C PRO A 86 26.25 7.44 -13.70
N LYS A 87 26.76 6.34 -13.14
CA LYS A 87 27.33 5.27 -13.95
C LYS A 87 26.26 4.84 -14.95
N SER A 88 26.50 5.06 -16.24
CA SER A 88 25.70 4.47 -17.31
C SER A 88 25.85 2.97 -17.18
N ARG A 89 24.79 2.29 -16.76
CA ARG A 89 24.70 0.85 -16.94
C ARG A 89 24.19 0.63 -18.37
N GLY A 90 24.42 -0.56 -18.92
CA GLY A 90 23.98 -0.90 -20.26
C GLY A 90 22.47 -0.69 -20.46
N GLU A 91 22.05 -0.78 -21.71
CA GLU A 91 20.63 -0.80 -22.01
C GLU A 91 20.04 -2.14 -21.56
N PHE A 92 18.87 -2.10 -20.91
CA PHE A 92 18.19 -3.31 -20.50
C PHE A 92 17.70 -4.06 -21.73
N ASP A 93 18.15 -5.30 -21.85
CA ASP A 93 17.82 -6.16 -22.96
C ASP A 93 16.47 -6.86 -22.73
N LEU A 94 15.42 -6.31 -23.34
CA LEU A 94 14.09 -6.93 -23.36
C LEU A 94 14.10 -8.27 -24.08
N GLN A 95 14.94 -8.44 -25.11
CA GLN A 95 15.06 -9.69 -25.83
C GLN A 95 15.64 -10.77 -24.93
N GLN A 96 16.65 -10.43 -24.12
CA GLN A 96 17.19 -11.35 -23.12
C GLN A 96 16.11 -11.82 -22.13
N LEU A 97 15.23 -10.93 -21.67
CA LEU A 97 14.10 -11.32 -20.81
C LEU A 97 13.19 -12.32 -21.53
N PHE A 98 12.79 -12.05 -22.77
CA PHE A 98 11.88 -12.92 -23.53
C PHE A 98 12.53 -14.24 -24.02
N ASN A 99 13.85 -14.27 -24.14
CA ASN A 99 14.62 -15.47 -24.48
C ASN A 99 14.76 -16.43 -23.28
N MET A 100 14.42 -16.01 -22.06
CA MET A 100 14.42 -16.91 -20.90
C MET A 100 13.44 -18.08 -21.11
N PRO A 101 13.75 -19.26 -20.55
CA PRO A 101 12.76 -20.33 -20.42
C PRO A 101 11.49 -19.82 -19.72
N ASP A 102 10.33 -20.37 -20.08
CA ASP A 102 9.04 -19.85 -19.58
C ASP A 102 8.93 -19.89 -18.05
N TYR A 103 9.55 -20.90 -17.41
CA TYR A 103 9.64 -20.97 -15.95
C TYR A 103 10.41 -19.79 -15.35
N ASP A 104 11.59 -19.48 -15.88
CA ASP A 104 12.43 -18.38 -15.40
C ASP A 104 11.78 -17.02 -15.67
N PHE A 105 11.19 -16.84 -16.86
CA PHE A 105 10.41 -15.65 -17.19
C PHE A 105 9.27 -15.48 -16.18
N ARG A 106 8.52 -16.55 -15.91
CA ARG A 106 7.40 -16.53 -14.98
C ARG A 106 7.83 -16.22 -13.57
N GLN A 107 8.99 -16.71 -13.13
CA GLN A 107 9.53 -16.40 -11.81
C GLN A 107 9.94 -14.92 -11.70
N ALA A 108 10.54 -14.36 -12.75
CA ALA A 108 10.98 -12.95 -12.79
C ALA A 108 9.82 -11.96 -12.96
N ALA A 109 8.96 -12.18 -13.96
CA ALA A 109 7.86 -11.30 -14.33
C ALA A 109 6.56 -11.61 -13.57
N ARG A 110 6.48 -12.73 -12.83
CA ARG A 110 5.26 -13.20 -12.14
C ARG A 110 4.06 -13.41 -13.07
N THR A 111 4.31 -13.64 -14.35
CA THR A 111 3.29 -13.86 -15.40
C THR A 111 3.92 -14.60 -16.57
N THR A 112 3.10 -15.19 -17.44
CA THR A 112 3.58 -15.76 -18.72
C THR A 112 4.03 -14.67 -19.69
N LYS A 113 4.77 -15.03 -20.73
CA LYS A 113 5.17 -14.07 -21.78
C LYS A 113 3.96 -13.43 -22.45
N ASP A 114 2.92 -14.21 -22.75
CA ASP A 114 1.65 -13.71 -23.27
C ASP A 114 0.97 -12.76 -22.27
N GLY A 115 0.85 -13.17 -20.99
CA GLY A 115 0.30 -12.31 -19.94
C GLY A 115 1.03 -10.98 -19.81
N PHE A 116 2.37 -10.99 -19.93
CA PHE A 116 3.17 -9.77 -19.94
C PHE A 116 2.82 -8.85 -21.12
N VAL A 117 2.74 -9.39 -22.34
CA VAL A 117 2.39 -8.61 -23.54
C VAL A 117 0.99 -8.02 -23.40
N GLN A 118 0.02 -8.82 -22.93
CA GLN A 118 -1.34 -8.36 -22.68
C GLN A 118 -1.39 -7.23 -21.63
N VAL A 119 -0.64 -7.34 -20.53
CA VAL A 119 -0.52 -6.25 -19.55
C VAL A 119 0.08 -5.00 -20.19
N LEU A 120 1.14 -5.15 -20.98
CA LEU A 120 1.80 -4.05 -21.67
C LEU A 120 0.83 -3.31 -22.60
N GLU A 121 0.08 -4.04 -23.42
CA GLU A 121 -0.92 -3.49 -24.34
C GLU A 121 -2.00 -2.70 -23.61
N LYS A 122 -2.47 -3.16 -22.44
CA LYS A 122 -3.48 -2.42 -21.67
C LYS A 122 -2.96 -1.12 -21.06
N ILE A 123 -1.66 -0.99 -20.83
CA ILE A 123 -1.08 0.19 -20.16
C ILE A 123 -0.35 1.14 -21.12
N VAL A 124 0.03 0.70 -22.32
CA VAL A 124 0.92 1.46 -23.24
C VAL A 124 0.36 2.84 -23.59
N CYS A 125 -0.96 2.96 -23.77
CA CYS A 125 -1.62 4.23 -24.09
C CYS A 125 -1.85 5.14 -22.88
N ASN A 126 -1.47 4.73 -21.67
CA ASN A 126 -1.73 5.53 -20.48
C ASN A 126 -0.92 6.84 -20.51
N PRO A 127 -1.56 8.01 -20.28
CA PRO A 127 -0.88 9.31 -20.31
C PRO A 127 0.31 9.46 -19.35
N VAL A 128 0.41 8.60 -18.33
CA VAL A 128 1.55 8.59 -17.41
C VAL A 128 2.89 8.32 -18.09
N PHE A 129 2.90 7.57 -19.20
CA PHE A 129 4.10 7.23 -19.96
C PHE A 129 4.46 8.26 -21.02
N HIS A 130 3.49 9.07 -21.47
CA HIS A 130 3.65 10.04 -22.56
C HIS A 130 3.92 11.47 -22.06
N ARG A 131 4.17 11.65 -20.75
CA ARG A 131 4.55 12.97 -20.22
C ARG A 131 5.92 13.37 -20.72
N GLY A 132 5.95 14.49 -21.44
CA GLY A 132 7.16 15.14 -21.94
C GLY A 132 8.09 15.60 -20.81
N GLY A 133 9.39 15.52 -21.08
CA GLY A 133 10.47 16.01 -20.24
C GLY A 133 11.76 16.06 -21.05
N ARG A 134 12.78 16.76 -20.55
CA ARG A 134 14.07 16.92 -21.26
C ARG A 134 14.81 15.60 -21.55
N ARG A 135 14.43 14.50 -20.87
CA ARG A 135 15.00 13.16 -21.09
C ARG A 135 13.86 12.16 -21.34
N PRO A 136 14.03 11.24 -22.31
CA PRO A 136 13.04 10.21 -22.58
C PRO A 136 12.84 9.32 -21.34
N GLN A 137 11.62 8.81 -21.18
CA GLN A 137 11.36 7.78 -20.19
C GLN A 137 12.00 6.45 -20.64
N LEU A 138 12.23 5.53 -19.70
CA LEU A 138 12.58 4.17 -20.06
C LEU A 138 11.46 3.53 -20.91
N PRO A 139 11.81 2.60 -21.81
CA PRO A 139 10.81 1.82 -22.55
C PRO A 139 9.75 1.25 -21.62
N ILE A 140 8.48 1.32 -22.01
CA ILE A 140 7.34 0.95 -21.13
C ILE A 140 7.43 -0.54 -20.74
N ALA A 141 7.90 -1.40 -21.64
CA ALA A 141 8.13 -2.82 -21.33
C ALA A 141 9.19 -3.03 -20.24
N HIS A 142 10.31 -2.30 -20.29
CA HIS A 142 11.32 -2.33 -19.21
C HIS A 142 10.71 -1.80 -17.90
N GLN A 143 9.90 -0.74 -17.97
CA GLN A 143 9.19 -0.23 -16.81
C GLN A 143 8.26 -1.27 -16.18
N LEU A 144 7.55 -2.03 -17.01
CA LEU A 144 6.65 -3.09 -16.59
C LEU A 144 7.41 -4.25 -15.96
N ALA A 145 8.44 -4.79 -16.63
CA ALA A 145 9.27 -5.89 -16.13
C ALA A 145 9.83 -5.58 -14.74
N LEU A 146 10.43 -4.40 -14.58
CA LEU A 146 10.94 -3.93 -13.29
C LEU A 146 9.86 -3.90 -12.22
N THR A 147 8.66 -3.44 -12.57
CA THR A 147 7.58 -3.27 -11.60
C THR A 147 7.01 -4.60 -11.19
N LEU A 148 6.79 -5.53 -12.13
CA LEU A 148 6.29 -6.87 -11.85
C LEU A 148 7.27 -7.66 -10.97
N GLU A 149 8.57 -7.64 -11.29
CA GLU A 149 9.61 -8.29 -10.46
C GLU A 149 9.58 -7.72 -9.03
N ARG A 150 9.38 -6.40 -8.90
CA ARG A 150 9.31 -5.72 -7.61
C ARG A 150 8.03 -6.03 -6.83
N LEU A 151 6.87 -6.15 -7.48
CA LEU A 151 5.61 -6.60 -6.87
C LEU A 151 5.72 -8.07 -6.41
N GLY A 152 6.47 -8.87 -7.17
CA GLY A 152 6.76 -10.27 -6.91
C GLY A 152 7.85 -10.55 -5.89
N SER A 153 8.53 -9.53 -5.36
CA SER A 153 9.67 -9.70 -4.46
C SER A 153 9.32 -9.34 -3.01
N ASN A 154 9.92 -10.04 -2.05
CA ASN A 154 9.88 -9.73 -0.62
C ASN A 154 11.29 -9.80 0.00
N GLY A 155 11.40 -9.53 1.31
CA GLY A 155 12.65 -9.67 2.05
C GLY A 155 13.82 -8.88 1.45
N ASN A 156 15.01 -9.48 1.41
CA ASN A 156 16.20 -8.90 0.80
C ASN A 156 16.09 -8.77 -0.74
N GLY A 157 15.26 -9.61 -1.37
CA GLY A 157 14.94 -9.55 -2.79
C GLY A 157 14.27 -8.23 -3.19
N ALA A 158 13.41 -7.70 -2.33
CA ALA A 158 12.69 -6.44 -2.54
C ALA A 158 13.53 -5.17 -2.33
N SER A 159 14.84 -5.28 -2.12
CA SER A 159 15.70 -4.10 -1.95
C SER A 159 15.85 -3.29 -3.25
N VAL A 160 15.62 -1.98 -3.18
CA VAL A 160 15.76 -1.06 -4.34
C VAL A 160 17.15 -1.13 -4.97
N GLY A 161 18.18 -1.40 -4.17
CA GLY A 161 19.55 -1.59 -4.64
C GLY A 161 19.73 -2.81 -5.54
N ARG A 162 18.96 -3.89 -5.33
CA ARG A 162 19.00 -5.11 -6.15
C ARG A 162 18.42 -4.86 -7.54
N PHE A 163 17.19 -4.35 -7.63
CA PHE A 163 16.59 -3.96 -8.92
C PHE A 163 17.45 -2.97 -9.69
N SER A 164 18.03 -1.99 -8.98
CA SER A 164 18.95 -1.05 -9.58
C SER A 164 20.09 -1.77 -10.30
N ARG A 165 20.77 -2.72 -9.63
CA ARG A 165 21.90 -3.47 -10.20
C ARG A 165 21.46 -4.40 -11.33
N ASN A 166 20.44 -5.21 -11.09
CA ASN A 166 20.03 -6.27 -12.01
C ASN A 166 19.43 -5.71 -13.30
N LEU A 167 18.63 -4.64 -13.19
CA LEU A 167 17.92 -4.04 -14.32
C LEU A 167 18.61 -2.78 -14.85
N GLN A 168 19.86 -2.54 -14.43
CA GLN A 168 20.71 -1.49 -15.00
C GLN A 168 20.13 -0.07 -14.91
N VAL A 169 19.36 0.23 -13.85
CA VAL A 169 18.76 1.55 -13.61
C VAL A 169 19.21 2.20 -12.31
N GLY A 170 19.12 3.53 -12.21
CA GLY A 170 19.37 4.24 -10.96
C GLY A 170 18.32 3.92 -9.88
N ARG A 171 18.70 3.95 -8.59
CA ARG A 171 17.77 3.67 -7.46
C ARG A 171 16.52 4.55 -7.48
N GLY A 172 16.66 5.84 -7.79
CA GLY A 172 15.53 6.75 -7.95
C GLY A 172 14.63 6.41 -9.14
N THR A 173 15.21 5.85 -10.20
CA THR A 173 14.49 5.39 -11.39
C THR A 173 13.61 4.20 -11.07
N VAL A 174 14.09 3.20 -10.32
CA VAL A 174 13.28 2.06 -9.82
C VAL A 174 11.98 2.56 -9.19
N ILE A 175 12.07 3.53 -8.27
CA ILE A 175 10.90 4.08 -7.56
C ILE A 175 9.97 4.83 -8.50
N LYS A 176 10.50 5.71 -9.36
CA LYS A 176 9.71 6.52 -10.31
C LYS A 176 8.96 5.64 -11.30
N VAL A 177 9.65 4.64 -11.85
CA VAL A 177 9.12 3.66 -12.80
C VAL A 177 7.99 2.85 -12.17
N SER A 178 8.22 2.24 -11.00
CA SER A 178 7.17 1.49 -10.31
C SER A 178 5.94 2.34 -10.04
N ARG A 179 6.10 3.59 -9.60
CA ARG A 179 4.96 4.50 -9.38
C ARG A 179 4.16 4.79 -10.65
N ARG A 180 4.82 4.90 -11.82
CA ARG A 180 4.12 5.11 -13.11
C ARG A 180 3.32 3.89 -13.52
N VAL A 181 3.93 2.70 -13.48
CA VAL A 181 3.26 1.45 -13.84
C VAL A 181 2.12 1.16 -12.87
N ILE A 182 2.33 1.29 -11.55
CA ILE A 182 1.26 1.14 -10.55
C ILE A 182 0.12 2.12 -10.83
N LYS A 183 0.41 3.39 -11.17
CA LYS A 183 -0.64 4.35 -11.52
C LYS A 183 -1.42 3.93 -12.76
N ALA A 184 -0.75 3.39 -13.79
CA ALA A 184 -1.42 2.87 -14.97
C ALA A 184 -2.31 1.66 -14.63
N LEU A 185 -1.80 0.70 -13.86
CA LEU A 185 -2.57 -0.48 -13.43
C LEU A 185 -3.79 -0.09 -12.58
N VAL A 186 -3.63 0.83 -11.62
CA VAL A 186 -4.75 1.33 -10.80
C VAL A 186 -5.83 1.98 -11.67
N SER A 187 -5.47 2.64 -12.78
CA SER A 187 -6.46 3.22 -13.69
C SER A 187 -7.36 2.17 -14.38
N LEU A 188 -6.89 0.92 -14.49
CA LEU A 188 -7.66 -0.21 -15.00
C LEU A 188 -8.59 -0.83 -13.95
N GLY A 189 -8.54 -0.34 -12.71
CA GLY A 189 -9.29 -0.90 -11.57
C GLY A 189 -10.78 -1.03 -11.80
N ARG A 190 -11.41 -0.03 -12.40
CA ARG A 190 -12.86 -0.05 -12.71
C ARG A 190 -13.24 -1.13 -13.71
N THR A 191 -12.29 -1.62 -14.51
CA THR A 191 -12.52 -2.68 -15.50
C THR A 191 -12.43 -4.06 -14.85
N TYR A 192 -11.39 -4.27 -14.04
CA TYR A 192 -11.06 -5.60 -13.51
C TYR A 192 -11.62 -5.88 -12.12
N ILE A 193 -11.93 -4.86 -11.32
CA ILE A 193 -12.52 -5.02 -9.98
C ILE A 193 -13.93 -4.43 -10.03
N ARG A 194 -14.89 -5.29 -10.38
CA ARG A 194 -16.29 -4.91 -10.55
C ARG A 194 -17.19 -5.80 -9.73
N TRP A 195 -18.30 -5.19 -9.33
CA TRP A 195 -19.45 -5.91 -8.84
C TRP A 195 -19.99 -6.85 -9.92
N PRO A 196 -20.24 -8.14 -9.65
CA PRO A 196 -20.86 -9.03 -10.61
C PRO A 196 -22.26 -8.52 -10.99
N ASP A 197 -22.61 -8.61 -12.27
CA ASP A 197 -23.93 -8.23 -12.77
C ASP A 197 -25.01 -9.23 -12.32
N ALA A 198 -26.26 -9.03 -12.77
CA ALA A 198 -27.37 -9.87 -12.34
C ALA A 198 -27.23 -11.33 -12.78
N GLN A 199 -26.77 -11.56 -14.01
CA GLN A 199 -26.56 -12.89 -14.56
C GLN A 199 -25.45 -13.60 -13.81
N ARG A 200 -24.30 -12.96 -13.67
CA ARG A 200 -23.15 -13.52 -12.96
C ARG A 200 -23.46 -13.82 -11.49
N ARG A 201 -24.25 -12.97 -10.82
CA ARG A 201 -24.72 -13.26 -9.45
C ARG A 201 -25.63 -14.48 -9.38
N ALA A 202 -26.48 -14.71 -10.38
CA ALA A 202 -27.32 -15.91 -10.43
C ALA A 202 -26.47 -17.18 -10.59
N GLU A 203 -25.45 -17.14 -11.46
CA GLU A 203 -24.48 -18.23 -11.63
C GLU A 203 -23.74 -18.54 -10.32
N ILE A 204 -23.18 -17.51 -9.68
CA ILE A 204 -22.46 -17.66 -8.40
C ILE A 204 -23.39 -18.23 -7.33
N SER A 205 -24.64 -17.73 -7.27
CA SER A 205 -25.62 -18.19 -6.29
C SER A 205 -26.02 -19.65 -6.51
N GLU A 206 -26.12 -20.11 -7.76
CA GLU A 206 -26.39 -21.51 -8.07
C GLU A 206 -25.23 -22.43 -7.67
N VAL A 207 -23.98 -21.98 -7.82
CA VAL A 207 -22.80 -22.72 -7.32
C VAL A 207 -22.84 -22.82 -5.80
N LEU A 208 -23.10 -21.71 -5.10
CA LEU A 208 -23.17 -21.66 -3.63
C LEU A 208 -24.37 -22.43 -3.07
N ARG A 209 -25.49 -22.48 -3.80
CA ARG A 209 -26.66 -23.29 -3.46
C ARG A 209 -26.30 -24.77 -3.34
N LYS A 210 -25.41 -25.27 -4.20
CA LYS A 210 -24.90 -26.65 -4.15
C LYS A 210 -24.02 -26.95 -2.92
N GLU A 211 -23.73 -25.94 -2.11
CA GLU A 211 -23.00 -26.04 -0.84
C GLU A 211 -23.87 -25.68 0.38
N GLY A 212 -25.17 -25.42 0.16
CA GLY A 212 -26.12 -25.02 1.19
C GLY A 212 -26.18 -23.51 1.44
N PHE A 213 -25.54 -22.68 0.61
CA PHE A 213 -25.53 -21.21 0.75
C PHE A 213 -26.38 -20.51 -0.31
N GLU A 214 -27.68 -20.81 -0.32
CA GLU A 214 -28.62 -20.20 -1.26
C GLU A 214 -28.65 -18.67 -1.14
N GLY A 215 -28.72 -17.97 -2.28
CA GLY A 215 -28.77 -16.51 -2.36
C GLY A 215 -27.45 -15.78 -2.07
N CYS A 216 -26.40 -16.49 -1.65
CA CYS A 216 -25.07 -15.90 -1.47
C CYS A 216 -24.41 -15.61 -2.82
N VAL A 217 -23.64 -14.51 -2.92
CA VAL A 217 -22.98 -14.09 -4.18
C VAL A 217 -21.47 -13.97 -4.07
N GLY A 218 -20.88 -14.60 -3.06
CA GLY A 218 -19.44 -14.72 -2.87
C GLY A 218 -19.03 -14.79 -1.41
N PHE A 219 -17.74 -14.58 -1.19
CA PHE A 219 -17.07 -14.77 0.09
C PHE A 219 -16.38 -13.50 0.52
N VAL A 220 -16.39 -13.20 1.82
CA VAL A 220 -15.67 -12.05 2.38
C VAL A 220 -14.77 -12.49 3.53
N ASP A 221 -13.50 -12.09 3.46
CA ASP A 221 -12.51 -12.45 4.46
C ASP A 221 -11.41 -11.39 4.61
N GLY A 222 -10.90 -11.28 5.83
CA GLY A 222 -9.91 -10.28 6.20
C GLY A 222 -8.52 -10.90 6.22
N THR A 223 -7.53 -10.17 5.72
CA THR A 223 -6.12 -10.55 5.76
C THR A 223 -5.28 -9.39 6.26
N THR A 224 -4.21 -9.70 7.00
CA THR A 224 -3.18 -8.73 7.33
C THR A 224 -2.05 -8.73 6.28
N ILE A 225 -1.55 -7.55 5.96
CA ILE A 225 -0.39 -7.29 5.10
C ILE A 225 0.75 -6.84 6.02
N PRO A 226 1.73 -7.70 6.30
CA PRO A 226 2.82 -7.37 7.21
C PRO A 226 3.67 -6.22 6.68
N LEU A 227 4.13 -5.38 7.59
CA LEU A 227 5.05 -4.29 7.31
C LEU A 227 6.43 -4.69 7.85
N PHE A 228 7.46 -4.56 7.01
CA PHE A 228 8.83 -4.87 7.40
C PHE A 228 9.32 -4.04 8.61
N GLN A 229 8.80 -2.82 8.76
CA GLN A 229 9.22 -1.90 9.80
C GLN A 229 8.03 -1.20 10.45
N ARG A 230 8.22 -0.75 11.70
CA ARG A 230 7.28 0.11 12.41
C ARG A 230 6.99 1.38 11.58
N PRO A 231 5.71 1.72 11.34
CA PRO A 231 5.36 3.03 10.80
C PRO A 231 5.88 4.17 11.68
N GLY A 232 6.39 5.24 11.08
CA GLY A 232 6.87 6.40 11.84
C GLY A 232 5.75 7.21 12.47
N PHE A 233 4.59 7.27 11.80
CA PHE A 233 3.40 7.94 12.29
C PHE A 233 2.45 6.91 12.93
N ASP A 234 2.06 7.12 14.19
CA ASP A 234 1.17 6.25 14.97
C ASP A 234 1.50 4.74 14.90
N GLY A 235 2.79 4.40 14.91
CA GLY A 235 3.25 3.03 14.69
C GLY A 235 2.64 1.98 15.63
N LYS A 236 2.27 2.37 16.86
CA LYS A 236 1.59 1.48 17.83
C LYS A 236 0.25 0.96 17.30
N THR A 237 -0.49 1.77 16.56
CA THR A 237 -1.80 1.42 16.00
C THR A 237 -1.70 0.34 14.93
N PHE A 238 -0.53 0.14 14.32
CA PHE A 238 -0.32 -0.91 13.31
C PHE A 238 0.12 -2.24 13.90
N PHE A 239 0.37 -2.32 15.21
CA PHE A 239 0.76 -3.55 15.89
C PHE A 239 -0.47 -4.45 16.07
N ASP A 240 -0.45 -5.63 15.46
CA ASP A 240 -1.58 -6.56 15.44
C ASP A 240 -1.50 -7.64 16.53
N HIS A 241 -2.56 -8.46 16.63
CA HIS A 241 -2.64 -9.59 17.56
C HIS A 241 -1.59 -10.68 17.29
N LYS A 242 -0.96 -10.67 16.09
CA LYS A 242 0.14 -11.59 15.73
C LYS A 242 1.50 -11.01 16.13
N LYS A 243 1.53 -9.98 16.98
CA LYS A 243 2.73 -9.33 17.52
C LYS A 243 3.65 -8.77 16.41
N ARG A 244 3.07 -8.29 15.31
CA ARG A 244 3.81 -7.68 14.19
C ARG A 244 3.11 -6.42 13.69
N TYR A 245 3.83 -5.58 12.96
CA TYR A 245 3.23 -4.41 12.30
C TYR A 245 2.54 -4.85 11.02
N SER A 246 1.29 -4.47 10.81
CA SER A 246 0.54 -4.85 9.62
C SER A 246 -0.57 -3.87 9.24
N LEU A 247 -1.09 -4.04 8.03
CA LEU A 247 -2.31 -3.40 7.54
C LEU A 247 -3.43 -4.43 7.41
N ASN A 248 -4.62 -4.10 7.88
CA ASN A 248 -5.80 -4.91 7.65
C ASN A 248 -6.41 -4.61 6.27
N THR A 249 -6.70 -5.66 5.52
CA THR A 249 -7.34 -5.63 4.20
C THR A 249 -8.48 -6.64 4.17
N GLN A 250 -9.68 -6.18 3.84
CA GLN A 250 -10.84 -7.02 3.58
C GLN A 250 -10.91 -7.32 2.08
N ILE A 251 -11.03 -8.59 1.70
CA ILE A 251 -11.14 -9.04 0.31
C ILE A 251 -12.45 -9.80 0.14
N VAL A 252 -13.11 -9.51 -0.98
CA VAL A 252 -14.32 -10.17 -1.42
C VAL A 252 -14.05 -10.83 -2.76
N CYS A 253 -14.35 -12.12 -2.86
CA CYS A 253 -14.18 -12.88 -4.09
C CYS A 253 -15.43 -13.69 -4.45
N ASP A 254 -15.56 -14.03 -5.74
CA ASP A 254 -16.59 -14.94 -6.22
C ASP A 254 -16.14 -16.41 -6.16
N CYS A 255 -16.98 -17.33 -6.68
CA CYS A 255 -16.68 -18.76 -6.71
C CYS A 255 -15.48 -19.14 -7.59
N ASP A 256 -15.11 -18.28 -8.55
CA ASP A 256 -14.01 -18.50 -9.49
C ASP A 256 -12.74 -17.74 -9.09
N LYS A 257 -12.68 -17.25 -7.84
CA LYS A 257 -11.53 -16.55 -7.24
C LYS A 257 -11.23 -15.18 -7.86
N TYR A 258 -12.20 -14.58 -8.55
CA TYR A 258 -12.10 -13.17 -8.96
C TYR A 258 -12.39 -12.27 -7.77
N ILE A 259 -11.52 -11.28 -7.54
CA ILE A 259 -11.70 -10.29 -6.47
C ILE A 259 -12.70 -9.22 -6.95
N THR A 260 -13.92 -9.25 -6.44
CA THR A 260 -14.99 -8.34 -6.88
C THR A 260 -14.99 -7.03 -6.11
N SER A 261 -14.42 -7.03 -4.89
CA SER A 261 -14.22 -5.83 -4.09
C SER A 261 -13.14 -6.05 -3.03
N PHE A 262 -12.50 -4.97 -2.60
CA PHE A 262 -11.59 -5.00 -1.47
C PHE A 262 -11.55 -3.64 -0.76
N LEU A 263 -11.24 -3.66 0.53
CA LEU A 263 -10.98 -2.46 1.32
C LEU A 263 -9.69 -2.64 2.10
N THR A 264 -8.71 -1.77 1.84
CA THR A 264 -7.42 -1.78 2.52
C THR A 264 -7.14 -0.44 3.18
N GLY A 265 -6.03 -0.37 3.90
CA GLY A 265 -5.51 0.86 4.49
C GLY A 265 -5.87 1.06 5.96
N TRP A 266 -6.43 0.04 6.60
CA TRP A 266 -6.71 0.06 8.03
C TRP A 266 -5.50 -0.45 8.82
N PRO A 267 -5.23 0.08 10.02
CA PRO A 267 -4.18 -0.46 10.88
C PRO A 267 -4.46 -1.93 11.25
N GLY A 268 -3.42 -2.75 11.37
CA GLY A 268 -3.53 -4.18 11.70
C GLY A 268 -4.18 -4.49 13.05
N SER A 269 -4.18 -3.52 13.98
CA SER A 269 -4.92 -3.61 15.25
C SER A 269 -6.44 -3.52 15.09
N CYS A 270 -6.95 -3.01 13.95
CA CYS A 270 -8.38 -2.90 13.72
C CYS A 270 -8.95 -4.27 13.38
N GLY A 271 -9.97 -4.70 14.13
CA GLY A 271 -10.66 -5.96 13.86
C GLY A 271 -11.44 -5.96 12.54
N ASN A 272 -11.56 -7.13 11.92
CA ASN A 272 -12.22 -7.33 10.62
C ASN A 272 -13.67 -6.82 10.63
N SER A 273 -14.42 -6.99 11.74
CA SER A 273 -15.80 -6.49 11.88
C SER A 273 -15.91 -4.97 11.67
N LYS A 274 -14.88 -4.20 12.09
CA LYS A 274 -14.83 -2.75 11.94
C LYS A 274 -14.53 -2.34 10.49
N VAL A 275 -13.57 -3.03 9.86
CA VAL A 275 -13.20 -2.80 8.46
C VAL A 275 -14.39 -3.14 7.55
N TYR A 276 -15.06 -4.28 7.80
CA TYR A 276 -16.25 -4.69 7.07
C TYR A 276 -17.39 -3.65 7.18
N LYS A 277 -17.67 -3.12 8.38
CA LYS A 277 -18.70 -2.05 8.58
C LYS A 277 -18.44 -0.84 7.67
N ARG A 278 -17.16 -0.50 7.43
CA ARG A 278 -16.81 0.58 6.50
C ARG A 278 -16.97 0.15 5.04
N MET A 279 -16.58 -1.08 4.72
CA MET A 279 -16.70 -1.64 3.37
C MET A 279 -18.15 -1.67 2.90
N GLN A 280 -19.09 -2.08 3.76
CA GLN A 280 -20.52 -2.14 3.46
C GLN A 280 -21.11 -0.80 3.06
N ARG A 281 -20.64 0.33 3.64
CA ARG A 281 -21.12 1.67 3.24
C ARG A 281 -20.74 2.06 1.81
N ASN A 282 -19.75 1.39 1.22
CA ASN A 282 -19.23 1.68 -0.11
C ASN A 282 -19.70 0.68 -1.18
N ILE A 283 -20.42 -0.38 -0.81
CA ILE A 283 -20.90 -1.44 -1.72
C ILE A 283 -22.43 -1.49 -1.65
N LEU A 284 -23.09 -1.39 -2.80
CA LEU A 284 -24.54 -1.53 -2.91
C LEU A 284 -24.96 -2.99 -2.62
N MET A 285 -25.65 -3.15 -1.48
CA MET A 285 -26.59 -4.20 -1.03
C MET A 285 -26.66 -5.52 -1.84
N LYS A 286 -26.12 -6.63 -1.29
CA LYS A 286 -26.55 -8.06 -1.43
C LYS A 286 -25.68 -9.01 -0.56
N ILE A 287 -26.09 -10.29 -0.43
CA ILE A 287 -25.70 -11.27 0.61
C ILE A 287 -24.36 -12.01 0.35
N TRP A 288 -23.57 -12.23 1.41
CA TRP A 288 -22.24 -12.84 1.43
C TRP A 288 -22.09 -13.91 2.51
N VAL A 289 -21.13 -14.83 2.31
CA VAL A 289 -20.63 -15.74 3.35
C VAL A 289 -19.38 -15.15 4.02
N ALA A 290 -19.29 -15.14 5.36
CA ALA A 290 -18.14 -14.58 6.07
C ALA A 290 -17.74 -15.29 7.37
N THR A 291 -16.58 -14.86 7.87
CA THR A 291 -16.13 -14.84 9.27
C THR A 291 -17.09 -14.39 10.35
N ARG A 292 -17.43 -13.11 10.20
CA ARG A 292 -17.46 -12.19 11.32
C ARG A 292 -18.48 -11.10 11.02
N ARG A 293 -19.24 -10.74 12.06
CA ARG A 293 -20.36 -9.80 12.08
C ARG A 293 -21.53 -10.21 11.19
N LEU A 294 -22.68 -10.45 11.82
CA LEU A 294 -23.95 -10.68 11.14
C LEU A 294 -24.46 -9.34 10.61
N THR A 295 -24.82 -9.32 9.34
CA THR A 295 -25.62 -8.24 8.75
C THR A 295 -26.67 -8.88 7.86
N SER A 296 -27.69 -8.12 7.44
CA SER A 296 -28.61 -8.56 6.35
C SER A 296 -27.90 -9.00 5.06
N THR A 297 -26.60 -8.68 4.94
CA THR A 297 -25.75 -9.00 3.80
C THR A 297 -24.63 -9.98 4.11
N VAL A 298 -24.45 -10.48 5.35
CA VAL A 298 -23.31 -11.35 5.70
C VAL A 298 -23.72 -12.41 6.68
N ILE A 299 -23.32 -13.64 6.39
CA ILE A 299 -23.55 -14.82 7.23
C ILE A 299 -22.22 -15.21 7.92
N PRO A 300 -22.00 -14.84 9.20
CA PRO A 300 -20.79 -15.18 9.94
C PRO A 300 -20.85 -16.61 10.52
N SER A 301 -19.72 -17.11 11.00
CA SER A 301 -19.68 -18.29 11.88
C SER A 301 -20.09 -17.95 13.32
N TYR A 302 -20.60 -18.91 14.08
CA TYR A 302 -20.90 -18.75 15.50
C TYR A 302 -19.59 -18.76 16.30
N LYS A 303 -19.46 -17.87 17.28
CA LYS A 303 -18.35 -17.86 18.26
C LYS A 303 -18.81 -18.52 19.56
N SER A 304 -17.87 -19.00 20.38
CA SER A 304 -18.18 -19.49 21.72
C SER A 304 -18.85 -18.40 22.57
N PRO A 305 -19.86 -18.74 23.40
CA PRO A 305 -20.37 -20.10 23.67
C PRO A 305 -21.42 -20.59 22.66
N ALA A 306 -21.96 -19.74 21.78
CA ALA A 306 -23.01 -20.12 20.83
C ALA A 306 -22.56 -21.20 19.83
N SER A 307 -21.26 -21.28 19.52
CA SER A 307 -20.70 -22.34 18.69
C SER A 307 -20.81 -23.74 19.31
N ASN A 308 -21.06 -23.87 20.61
CA ASN A 308 -21.00 -25.15 21.32
C ASN A 308 -22.23 -26.03 21.09
N SER A 309 -23.30 -25.51 20.46
CA SER A 309 -24.39 -26.37 20.01
C SER A 309 -23.98 -27.15 18.77
N THR A 310 -24.45 -28.40 18.65
CA THR A 310 -24.11 -29.31 17.55
C THR A 310 -24.40 -28.68 16.19
N ILE A 311 -25.63 -28.18 16.01
CA ILE A 311 -26.06 -27.53 14.76
C ILE A 311 -25.20 -26.30 14.39
N ASN A 312 -24.73 -25.53 15.37
CA ASN A 312 -23.88 -24.37 15.09
C ASN A 312 -22.44 -24.80 14.77
N THR A 313 -21.96 -25.90 15.36
CA THR A 313 -20.67 -26.51 15.03
C THR A 313 -20.67 -27.03 13.58
N GLU A 314 -21.71 -27.75 13.19
CA GLU A 314 -21.89 -28.29 11.83
C GLU A 314 -22.05 -27.18 10.80
N PHE A 315 -22.83 -26.15 11.12
CA PHE A 315 -22.93 -24.97 10.28
C PHE A 315 -21.58 -24.25 10.13
N ASN A 316 -20.84 -24.10 11.23
CA ASN A 316 -19.49 -23.52 11.19
C ASN A 316 -18.54 -24.34 10.33
N TYR A 317 -18.64 -25.67 10.35
CA TYR A 317 -17.88 -26.55 9.46
C TYR A 317 -18.22 -26.27 7.98
N CYS A 318 -19.50 -26.14 7.63
CA CYS A 318 -19.93 -25.79 6.28
C CYS A 318 -19.41 -24.41 5.84
N VAL A 319 -19.50 -23.41 6.72
CA VAL A 319 -18.98 -22.05 6.46
C VAL A 319 -17.46 -22.08 6.29
N ALA A 320 -16.74 -22.83 7.12
CA ALA A 320 -15.28 -22.99 7.01
C ALA A 320 -14.90 -23.61 5.67
N LYS A 321 -15.57 -24.72 5.28
CA LYS A 321 -15.37 -25.39 4.00
C LYS A 321 -15.59 -24.46 2.81
N ALA A 322 -16.67 -23.68 2.83
CA ALA A 322 -16.97 -22.73 1.75
C ALA A 322 -15.95 -21.58 1.67
N ARG A 323 -15.47 -21.09 2.82
CA ARG A 323 -14.48 -20.00 2.91
C ARG A 323 -13.09 -20.36 2.41
N VAL A 324 -12.75 -21.64 2.29
CA VAL A 324 -11.48 -22.11 1.69
C VAL A 324 -11.21 -21.43 0.35
N ARG A 325 -12.24 -21.16 -0.47
CA ARG A 325 -12.06 -20.44 -1.75
C ARG A 325 -11.49 -19.04 -1.58
N ASN A 326 -11.93 -18.30 -0.58
CA ASN A 326 -11.42 -16.96 -0.33
C ASN A 326 -10.02 -17.01 0.27
N GLU A 327 -9.78 -17.92 1.21
CA GLU A 327 -8.45 -18.15 1.78
C GLU A 327 -7.45 -18.52 0.68
N HIS A 328 -7.83 -19.40 -0.26
CA HIS A 328 -7.04 -19.70 -1.45
C HIS A 328 -6.85 -18.48 -2.37
N THR A 329 -7.87 -17.66 -2.58
CA THR A 329 -7.75 -16.44 -3.40
C THR A 329 -6.73 -15.48 -2.80
N ILE A 330 -6.77 -15.26 -1.49
CA ILE A 330 -5.82 -14.42 -0.77
C ILE A 330 -4.41 -15.04 -0.79
N GLY A 331 -4.31 -16.35 -0.61
CA GLY A 331 -3.06 -17.10 -0.70
C GLY A 331 -2.39 -16.96 -2.07
N ILE A 332 -3.15 -17.16 -3.16
CA ILE A 332 -2.69 -16.97 -4.54
C ILE A 332 -2.22 -15.52 -4.76
N LEU A 333 -3.02 -14.55 -4.33
CA LEU A 333 -2.69 -13.13 -4.45
C LEU A 333 -1.35 -12.80 -3.78
N LYS A 334 -1.13 -13.29 -2.55
CA LYS A 334 0.11 -13.07 -1.79
C LYS A 334 1.29 -13.89 -2.30
N ALA A 335 1.06 -15.09 -2.81
CA ALA A 335 2.10 -15.94 -3.38
C ALA A 335 2.67 -15.30 -4.64
N ARG A 336 1.79 -14.95 -5.59
CA ARG A 336 2.16 -14.29 -6.85
C ARG A 336 2.83 -12.94 -6.61
N TRP A 337 2.25 -12.12 -5.72
CA TRP A 337 2.74 -10.79 -5.38
C TRP A 337 3.37 -10.80 -4.00
N SER A 338 4.54 -11.44 -3.88
CA SER A 338 5.19 -11.68 -2.59
C SER A 338 5.48 -10.41 -1.79
N SER A 339 5.52 -9.23 -2.42
CA SER A 339 5.58 -7.93 -1.72
C SER A 339 4.44 -7.71 -0.71
N LEU A 340 3.32 -8.44 -0.82
CA LEU A 340 2.20 -8.44 0.12
C LEU A 340 2.42 -9.34 1.35
N ARG A 341 3.39 -10.25 1.32
CA ARG A 341 3.78 -11.08 2.48
C ARG A 341 4.63 -10.29 3.47
N GLU A 342 5.42 -9.35 2.99
CA GLU A 342 6.15 -8.40 3.81
C GLU A 342 6.41 -7.11 3.02
N MET A 343 5.57 -6.10 3.27
CA MET A 343 5.62 -4.83 2.57
C MET A 343 6.81 -4.00 3.05
N ARG A 344 7.72 -3.68 2.14
CA ARG A 344 8.94 -2.88 2.42
C ARG A 344 8.80 -1.40 2.04
N LEU A 345 7.58 -0.92 1.84
CA LEU A 345 7.31 0.50 1.66
C LEU A 345 7.33 1.22 3.00
N HIS A 346 7.94 2.40 3.05
CA HIS A 346 8.01 3.20 4.27
C HIS A 346 6.67 3.87 4.56
N LEU A 347 6.21 3.88 5.81
CA LEU A 347 5.02 4.62 6.27
C LEU A 347 5.40 5.68 7.30
N TYR A 348 5.93 6.82 6.83
CA TYR A 348 6.34 7.94 7.69
C TYR A 348 5.36 9.11 7.64
N ILE A 349 4.70 9.31 6.50
CA ILE A 349 3.78 10.42 6.26
C ILE A 349 2.50 9.92 5.58
N ARG A 350 1.41 10.68 5.69
CA ARG A 350 0.09 10.33 5.10
C ARG A 350 0.16 9.98 3.61
N ARG A 351 1.03 10.66 2.84
CA ARG A 351 1.23 10.37 1.41
C ARG A 351 1.66 8.94 1.14
N HIS A 352 2.50 8.36 2.00
CA HIS A 352 2.99 7.00 1.82
C HIS A 352 1.87 5.97 1.91
N MET A 353 0.84 6.25 2.72
CA MET A 353 -0.33 5.37 2.81
C MET A 353 -1.02 5.22 1.46
N ARG A 354 -1.14 6.30 0.69
CA ARG A 354 -1.69 6.25 -0.68
C ARG A 354 -0.84 5.38 -1.60
N GLU A 355 0.48 5.38 -1.42
CA GLU A 355 1.39 4.54 -2.19
C GLU A 355 1.21 3.06 -1.84
N VAL A 356 1.07 2.72 -0.55
CA VAL A 356 0.79 1.34 -0.12
C VAL A 356 -0.56 0.85 -0.63
N VAL A 357 -1.60 1.69 -0.52
CA VAL A 357 -2.93 1.38 -1.05
C VAL A 357 -2.88 1.17 -2.57
N SER A 358 -2.19 2.05 -3.31
CA SER A 358 -2.04 1.91 -4.77
C SER A 358 -1.25 0.66 -5.16
N TRP A 359 -0.25 0.31 -4.37
CA TRP A 359 0.55 -0.91 -4.56
C TRP A 359 -0.33 -2.16 -4.44
N LEU A 360 -1.09 -2.29 -3.34
CA LEU A 360 -2.00 -3.40 -3.15
C LEU A 360 -3.09 -3.43 -4.21
N TYR A 361 -3.66 -2.26 -4.54
CA TYR A 361 -4.65 -2.13 -5.61
C TYR A 361 -4.09 -2.69 -6.93
N SER A 362 -2.86 -2.34 -7.31
CA SER A 362 -2.24 -2.86 -8.53
C SER A 362 -2.06 -4.39 -8.51
N CYS A 363 -1.72 -4.98 -7.38
CA CYS A 363 -1.66 -6.45 -7.23
C CYS A 363 -3.03 -7.10 -7.46
N VAL A 364 -4.10 -6.51 -6.92
CA VAL A 364 -5.48 -7.00 -7.09
C VAL A 364 -5.93 -6.88 -8.55
N VAL A 365 -5.62 -5.76 -9.21
CA VAL A 365 -5.91 -5.58 -10.65
C VAL A 365 -5.19 -6.64 -11.47
N LEU A 366 -3.89 -6.83 -11.24
CA LEU A 366 -3.10 -7.82 -11.95
C LEU A 366 -3.61 -9.25 -11.68
N HIS A 367 -4.04 -9.57 -10.45
CA HIS A 367 -4.63 -10.87 -10.13
C HIS A 367 -5.84 -11.18 -11.02
N ASN A 368 -6.84 -10.30 -11.07
CA ASN A 368 -8.03 -10.51 -11.89
C ASN A 368 -7.72 -10.48 -13.38
N MET A 369 -6.89 -9.52 -13.82
CA MET A 369 -6.53 -9.38 -15.23
C MET A 369 -5.83 -10.64 -15.76
N LEU A 370 -4.86 -11.17 -15.02
CA LEU A 370 -4.10 -12.36 -15.43
C LEU A 370 -4.93 -13.63 -15.29
N ALA A 371 -5.81 -13.71 -14.29
CA ALA A 371 -6.78 -14.81 -14.18
C ALA A 371 -7.72 -14.87 -15.40
N GLN A 372 -8.21 -13.71 -15.88
CA GLN A 372 -9.05 -13.63 -17.08
C GLN A 372 -8.32 -14.08 -18.35
N LEU A 373 -6.99 -13.96 -18.39
CA LEU A 373 -6.14 -14.42 -19.49
C LEU A 373 -5.75 -15.90 -19.37
N GLY A 374 -6.25 -16.62 -18.37
CA GLY A 374 -5.88 -18.01 -18.11
C GLY A 374 -4.49 -18.19 -17.47
N ASP A 375 -3.79 -17.11 -17.12
CA ASP A 375 -2.51 -17.14 -16.40
C ASP A 375 -2.76 -17.31 -14.89
N GLN A 376 -3.13 -18.55 -14.52
CA GLN A 376 -3.39 -18.94 -13.15
C GLN A 376 -2.11 -19.22 -12.37
N TRP A 377 -1.99 -18.62 -11.18
CA TRP A 377 -0.86 -18.87 -10.26
C TRP A 377 -1.20 -19.96 -9.26
N GLN A 378 -0.54 -21.11 -9.39
CA GLN A 378 -0.88 -22.34 -8.63
C GLN A 378 0.13 -22.66 -7.52
N GLU A 379 1.30 -22.02 -7.51
CA GLU A 379 2.33 -22.24 -6.50
C GLU A 379 1.93 -21.58 -5.17
N LEU A 380 1.38 -22.38 -4.26
CA LEU A 380 1.16 -22.03 -2.87
C LEU A 380 2.32 -22.61 -2.04
N GLU A 381 3.30 -21.77 -1.67
CA GLU A 381 4.29 -22.16 -0.67
C GLU A 381 3.60 -22.32 0.70
N SER A 382 3.90 -23.44 1.37
CA SER A 382 3.19 -24.02 2.52
C SER A 382 3.24 -23.23 3.85
N GLU A 383 3.60 -21.95 3.83
CA GLU A 383 3.95 -21.20 5.06
C GLU A 383 2.84 -20.33 5.65
N ASP A 384 1.74 -20.07 4.94
CA ASP A 384 0.61 -19.34 5.52
C ASP A 384 -0.34 -20.33 6.23
N GLN A 385 0.13 -20.94 7.32
CA GLN A 385 -0.79 -21.46 8.34
C GLN A 385 -1.62 -20.29 8.85
N TYR A 386 -2.83 -20.15 8.29
CA TYR A 386 -3.89 -19.31 8.80
C TYR A 386 -4.29 -19.82 10.19
N LEU A 387 -3.50 -19.47 11.20
CA LEU A 387 -3.98 -19.45 12.58
C LEU A 387 -5.00 -18.31 12.63
N GLY A 388 -6.26 -18.67 12.44
CA GLY A 388 -7.42 -17.82 12.64
C GLY A 388 -7.48 -17.39 14.10
N GLY A 389 -6.77 -16.32 14.44
CA GLY A 389 -6.88 -15.67 15.74
C GLY A 389 -8.29 -15.14 15.92
N LEU A 390 -9.03 -15.72 16.87
CA LEU A 390 -10.29 -15.19 17.38
C LEU A 390 -10.03 -13.78 17.92
N ASP A 391 -10.52 -12.78 17.20
CA ASP A 391 -10.50 -11.40 17.67
C ASP A 391 -11.55 -11.26 18.77
N SER A 392 -11.11 -10.94 19.98
CA SER A 392 -11.89 -10.86 21.22
C SER A 392 -12.70 -9.56 21.35
N THR A 393 -12.91 -8.84 20.25
CA THR A 393 -13.80 -7.69 20.25
C THR A 393 -15.26 -8.16 20.32
N PRO A 394 -16.05 -7.70 21.31
CA PRO A 394 -17.48 -8.00 21.37
C PRO A 394 -18.13 -7.44 20.11
N ASP A 395 -18.79 -8.31 19.33
CA ASP A 395 -19.62 -7.84 18.21
C ASP A 395 -20.86 -7.12 18.79
N GLU A 396 -21.22 -5.96 18.22
CA GLU A 396 -22.48 -5.26 18.55
C GLU A 396 -23.67 -6.22 18.35
N PRO A 397 -24.72 -6.16 19.19
CA PRO A 397 -25.87 -7.06 19.08
C PRO A 397 -26.54 -6.91 17.70
N ALA A 398 -26.77 -8.03 17.01
CA ALA A 398 -27.43 -8.08 15.72
C ALA A 398 -28.94 -7.84 15.84
N GLY A 399 -29.56 -7.26 14.81
CA GLY A 399 -31.01 -7.05 14.80
C GLY A 399 -31.79 -8.36 14.65
N ALA A 400 -33.01 -8.43 15.20
CA ALA A 400 -33.85 -9.64 15.15
C ALA A 400 -34.07 -10.19 13.73
N SER A 401 -34.21 -9.30 12.73
CA SER A 401 -34.35 -9.68 11.31
C SER A 401 -33.09 -10.36 10.76
N GLU A 402 -31.90 -9.93 11.18
CA GLU A 402 -30.63 -10.49 10.71
C GLU A 402 -30.39 -11.88 11.31
N VAL A 403 -30.76 -12.06 12.60
CA VAL A 403 -30.73 -13.36 13.28
C VAL A 403 -31.66 -14.34 12.59
N ALA A 404 -32.92 -13.94 12.32
CA ALA A 404 -33.88 -14.77 11.61
C ALA A 404 -33.40 -15.14 10.19
N PHE A 405 -32.74 -14.22 9.48
CA PHE A 405 -32.13 -14.50 8.18
C PHE A 405 -31.04 -15.56 8.29
N ARG A 406 -30.10 -15.40 9.23
CA ARG A 406 -29.02 -16.36 9.45
C ARG A 406 -29.55 -17.74 9.83
N ASP A 407 -30.54 -17.81 10.71
CA ASP A 407 -31.10 -19.08 11.15
C ASP A 407 -31.80 -19.85 10.02
N ARG A 408 -32.48 -19.13 9.10
CA ARG A 408 -33.03 -19.75 7.88
C ARG A 408 -31.91 -20.37 7.02
N VAL A 409 -30.85 -19.62 6.74
CA VAL A 409 -29.73 -20.13 5.93
C VAL A 409 -29.00 -21.26 6.65
N LYS A 410 -28.81 -21.17 7.97
CA LYS A 410 -28.23 -22.23 8.79
C LYS A 410 -29.00 -23.53 8.65
N ASN A 411 -30.31 -23.48 8.90
CA ASN A 411 -31.14 -24.69 8.87
C ASN A 411 -31.17 -25.31 7.47
N ALA A 412 -31.28 -24.49 6.43
CA ALA A 412 -31.21 -24.97 5.04
C ALA A 412 -29.84 -25.58 4.69
N CYS A 413 -28.75 -24.92 5.08
CA CYS A 413 -27.39 -25.37 4.82
C CYS A 413 -27.10 -26.72 5.49
N VAL A 414 -27.44 -26.84 6.78
CA VAL A 414 -27.23 -28.07 7.55
C VAL A 414 -28.08 -29.21 6.99
N ALA A 415 -29.38 -28.99 6.77
CA ALA A 415 -30.27 -30.00 6.20
C ALA A 415 -29.77 -30.51 4.83
N TYR A 416 -29.36 -29.60 3.95
CA TYR A 416 -28.79 -29.95 2.65
C TYR A 416 -27.51 -30.79 2.77
N ASN A 417 -26.61 -30.44 3.70
CA ASN A 417 -25.35 -31.17 3.88
C ASN A 417 -25.54 -32.54 4.56
N TYR A 418 -26.61 -32.73 5.35
CA TYR A 418 -27.04 -34.06 5.82
C TYR A 418 -27.56 -34.92 4.66
N GLU A 419 -28.44 -34.38 3.81
CA GLU A 419 -28.97 -35.09 2.63
C GLU A 419 -27.85 -35.56 1.68
N LYS A 420 -26.78 -34.76 1.56
CA LYS A 420 -25.61 -35.08 0.73
C LYS A 420 -24.57 -35.98 1.42
N GLY A 421 -24.76 -36.36 2.68
CA GLY A 421 -23.80 -37.17 3.45
C GLY A 421 -22.46 -36.46 3.71
N VAL A 422 -22.44 -35.12 3.69
CA VAL A 422 -21.23 -34.32 3.95
C VAL A 422 -20.99 -34.15 5.45
N LEU A 423 -22.07 -34.06 6.23
CA LEU A 423 -22.03 -34.04 7.70
C LEU A 423 -22.21 -35.47 8.24
N PRO A 424 -21.56 -35.80 9.37
CA PRO A 424 -21.77 -37.09 10.03
C PRO A 424 -23.23 -37.21 10.50
N LEU A 425 -23.82 -38.40 10.29
CA LEU A 425 -25.19 -38.74 10.72
C LEU A 425 -25.34 -38.74 12.25
#